data_AF-A0A135WPQ7-F1
#
_entry.id   AF-A0A135WPQ7-F1
#
_cell.length_a   1.000
_cell.length_b   1.000
_cell.length_c   1.000
_cell.angle_alpha   90.00
_cell.angle_beta   90.00
_cell.angle_gamma   90.00
#
_symmetry.space_group_name_H-M   'P 1'
#
loop_
_entity.id
_entity.type
_entity.pdbx_description
1 polymer ?
#
loop_
_entity_poly.entity_id
_entity_poly.type
_entity_poly.pdbx_seq_one_letter_code
_entity_poly.pdbx_strand_id
1 'polypeptide(L)'
;MDWSQLLIGVLPLIGVIIGSAATFITQSHKLKKQIKREIEKEKDERNIERLSIYSDIIKLDGENLMQEHIDGSTINFNLQAFSEKFRPVFFSRFYLIDQEVADKIRLMDYIIAESIFYEELLPDREKELIVLFNQMIIEIELHLRNYRHNMTGRKTVI
;
A
#
# COMPACT_ATOMS: atom_id res chain seq x y z
N MET A 1 -11.58 -68.20 23.71
CA MET A 1 -11.48 -66.74 23.78
C MET A 1 -12.49 -66.20 22.78
N ASP A 2 -13.54 -65.57 23.29
CA ASP A 2 -14.73 -65.27 22.50
C ASP A 2 -14.47 -64.01 21.67
N TRP A 3 -14.28 -64.18 20.36
CA TRP A 3 -13.95 -63.11 19.40
C TRP A 3 -14.98 -61.97 19.40
N SER A 4 -16.21 -62.29 19.83
CA SER A 4 -17.30 -61.33 20.02
C SER A 4 -16.97 -60.27 21.09
N GLN A 5 -16.34 -60.64 22.20
CA GLN A 5 -16.01 -59.72 23.29
C GLN A 5 -14.85 -58.77 22.93
N LEU A 6 -13.89 -59.25 22.14
CA LEU A 6 -12.82 -58.39 21.60
C LEU A 6 -13.38 -57.37 20.60
N LEU A 7 -14.30 -57.78 19.72
CA LEU A 7 -14.96 -56.87 18.77
C LEU A 7 -15.75 -55.77 19.48
N ILE A 8 -16.49 -56.12 20.54
CA ILE A 8 -17.27 -55.15 21.34
C ILE A 8 -16.36 -54.13 22.05
N GLY A 9 -15.17 -54.53 22.50
CA GLY A 9 -14.21 -53.62 23.13
C GLY A 9 -13.44 -52.71 22.15
N VAL A 10 -13.20 -53.18 20.92
CA VAL A 10 -12.37 -52.45 19.93
C VAL A 10 -13.19 -51.45 19.10
N LEU A 11 -14.48 -51.72 18.84
CA LEU A 11 -15.36 -50.83 18.07
C LEU A 11 -15.48 -49.40 18.63
N PRO A 12 -15.66 -49.18 19.95
CA PRO A 12 -15.69 -47.84 20.53
C PRO A 12 -14.37 -47.09 20.35
N LEU A 13 -13.23 -47.80 20.46
CA LEU A 13 -11.90 -47.20 20.29
C LEU A 13 -11.67 -46.73 18.86
N ILE A 14 -12.11 -47.52 17.86
CA ILE A 14 -12.07 -47.12 16.45
C ILE A 14 -12.94 -45.87 16.21
N GLY A 15 -14.14 -45.82 16.81
CA GLY A 15 -15.03 -44.66 16.73
C GLY A 15 -14.41 -43.38 17.29
N VAL A 16 -13.73 -43.46 18.44
CA VAL A 16 -13.02 -42.33 19.05
C VAL A 16 -11.85 -41.86 18.16
N ILE A 17 -11.07 -42.78 17.59
CA ILE A 17 -9.95 -42.44 16.69
C ILE A 17 -10.45 -41.76 15.41
N ILE A 18 -11.48 -42.29 14.77
CA ILE A 18 -12.05 -41.69 13.56
C ILE A 18 -12.68 -40.33 13.88
N GLY A 19 -13.45 -40.23 14.96
CA GLY A 19 -14.10 -38.99 15.39
C GLY A 19 -13.09 -37.90 15.74
N SER A 20 -11.99 -38.24 16.43
CA SER A 20 -10.92 -37.30 16.78
C SER A 20 -10.11 -36.88 15.55
N ALA A 21 -9.79 -37.78 14.62
CA ALA A 21 -9.13 -37.45 13.36
C ALA A 21 -10.00 -36.54 12.48
N ALA A 22 -11.29 -36.87 12.32
CA ALA A 22 -12.23 -36.05 11.55
C ALA A 22 -12.41 -34.65 12.16
N THR A 23 -12.46 -34.57 13.50
CA THR A 23 -12.53 -33.31 14.24
C THR A 23 -11.27 -32.47 14.02
N PHE A 24 -10.08 -33.08 14.11
CA PHE A 24 -8.81 -32.40 13.90
C PHE A 24 -8.68 -31.84 12.47
N ILE A 25 -9.07 -32.61 11.45
CA ILE A 25 -9.08 -32.17 10.05
C ILE A 25 -10.04 -30.99 9.86
N THR A 26 -11.26 -31.10 10.40
CA THR A 26 -12.30 -30.08 10.26
C THR A 26 -11.90 -28.77 10.96
N GLN A 27 -11.34 -28.86 12.17
CA GLN A 27 -10.84 -27.71 12.91
C GLN A 27 -9.65 -27.06 12.19
N SER A 28 -8.70 -27.85 11.69
CA SER A 28 -7.56 -27.35 10.92
C SER A 28 -8.01 -26.61 9.65
N HIS A 29 -9.02 -27.11 8.95
CA HIS A 29 -9.56 -26.45 7.76
C HIS A 29 -10.28 -25.13 8.11
N LYS A 30 -11.07 -25.12 9.19
CA LYS A 30 -11.73 -23.90 9.69
C LYS A 30 -10.70 -22.83 10.09
N LEU A 31 -9.65 -23.21 10.81
CA LEU A 31 -8.57 -22.32 11.23
C LEU A 31 -7.85 -21.73 10.02
N LYS A 32 -7.45 -22.56 9.05
CA LYS A 32 -6.82 -22.07 7.80
C LYS A 32 -7.70 -21.07 7.06
N LYS A 33 -9.02 -21.31 7.01
CA LYS A 33 -9.98 -20.41 6.38
C LYS A 33 -10.13 -19.09 7.14
N GLN A 34 -10.09 -19.12 8.47
CA GLN A 34 -10.12 -17.92 9.31
C GLN A 34 -8.86 -17.08 9.12
N ILE A 35 -7.67 -17.69 9.23
CA ILE A 35 -6.39 -17.01 8.99
C ILE A 35 -6.38 -16.38 7.60
N LYS A 36 -6.80 -17.11 6.56
CA LYS A 36 -6.86 -16.57 5.20
C LYS A 36 -7.75 -15.33 5.10
N ARG A 37 -8.93 -15.36 5.75
CA ARG A 37 -9.84 -14.21 5.77
C ARG A 37 -9.27 -13.02 6.53
N GLU A 38 -8.56 -13.25 7.62
CA GLU A 38 -7.91 -12.19 8.38
C GLU A 38 -6.78 -11.55 7.57
N ILE A 39 -5.95 -12.35 6.89
CA ILE A 39 -4.91 -11.84 5.97
C ILE A 39 -5.53 -11.03 4.82
N GLU A 40 -6.63 -11.53 4.23
CA GLU A 40 -7.35 -10.80 3.16
C GLU A 40 -7.90 -9.46 3.67
N LYS A 41 -8.50 -9.44 4.86
CA LYS A 41 -8.98 -8.20 5.48
C LYS A 41 -7.86 -7.22 5.77
N GLU A 42 -6.76 -7.67 6.35
CA GLU A 42 -5.61 -6.81 6.65
C GLU A 42 -5.02 -6.23 5.36
N LYS A 43 -4.96 -7.03 4.29
CA LYS A 43 -4.52 -6.56 2.97
C LYS A 43 -5.46 -5.50 2.39
N ASP A 44 -6.77 -5.70 2.52
CA ASP A 44 -7.76 -4.74 2.07
C ASP A 44 -7.69 -3.44 2.88
N GLU A 45 -7.53 -3.52 4.19
CA GLU A 45 -7.35 -2.36 5.08
C GLU A 45 -6.09 -1.56 4.73
N ARG A 46 -4.93 -2.22 4.59
CA ARG A 46 -3.68 -1.57 4.14
C ARG A 46 -3.83 -0.91 2.77
N ASN A 47 -4.53 -1.57 1.85
CA ASN A 47 -4.77 -1.01 0.52
C ASN A 47 -5.68 0.23 0.57
N ILE A 48 -6.73 0.22 1.40
CA ILE A 48 -7.59 1.40 1.61
C ILE A 48 -6.78 2.54 2.23
N GLU A 49 -5.95 2.26 3.22
CA GLU A 49 -5.11 3.26 3.86
C GLU A 49 -4.12 3.91 2.88
N ARG A 50 -3.47 3.09 2.04
CA ARG A 50 -2.63 3.57 0.94
C ARG A 50 -3.38 4.49 -0.03
N LEU A 51 -4.59 4.11 -0.45
CA LEU A 51 -5.40 4.92 -1.36
C LEU A 51 -5.88 6.23 -0.72
N SER A 52 -6.07 6.23 0.61
CA SER A 52 -6.33 7.46 1.37
C SER A 52 -5.15 8.42 1.29
N ILE A 53 -3.92 7.93 1.52
CA ILE A 53 -2.69 8.74 1.42
C ILE A 53 -2.55 9.32 0.00
N TYR A 54 -2.79 8.50 -1.03
CA TYR A 54 -2.77 8.96 -2.42
C TYR A 54 -3.81 10.04 -2.70
N SER A 55 -5.00 9.91 -2.14
CA SER A 55 -6.05 10.92 -2.28
C SER A 55 -5.66 12.23 -1.58
N ASP A 56 -5.02 12.15 -0.41
CA ASP A 56 -4.51 13.32 0.31
C ASP A 56 -3.41 14.04 -0.48
N ILE A 57 -2.51 13.28 -1.13
CA ILE A 57 -1.45 13.84 -1.99
C ILE A 57 -2.04 14.56 -3.21
N ILE A 58 -3.00 13.95 -3.90
CA ILE A 58 -3.66 14.58 -5.06
C ILE A 58 -4.43 15.84 -4.64
N LYS A 59 -5.06 15.82 -3.47
CA LYS A 59 -5.69 17.02 -2.91
C LYS A 59 -4.66 18.12 -2.67
N LEU A 60 -3.53 17.80 -2.04
CA LEU A 60 -2.44 18.77 -1.82
C LEU A 60 -1.90 19.33 -3.13
N ASP A 61 -1.77 18.52 -4.17
CA ASP A 61 -1.37 18.95 -5.51
C ASP A 61 -2.37 19.96 -6.10
N GLY A 62 -3.66 19.70 -5.98
CA GLY A 62 -4.70 20.65 -6.39
C GLY A 62 -4.75 21.95 -5.58
N GLU A 63 -4.25 21.93 -4.34
CA GLU A 63 -4.23 23.09 -3.43
C GLU A 63 -2.92 23.90 -3.49
N ASN A 64 -1.85 23.35 -4.06
CA ASN A 64 -0.51 23.93 -4.02
C ASN A 64 0.19 23.81 -5.36
N LEU A 65 0.56 24.94 -5.95
CA LEU A 65 1.37 24.96 -7.16
C LEU A 65 2.82 24.59 -6.84
N MET A 66 3.31 23.46 -7.36
CA MET A 66 4.73 23.07 -7.24
C MET A 66 5.67 23.81 -8.18
N GLN A 67 5.12 24.53 -9.15
CA GLN A 67 5.85 25.34 -10.11
C GLN A 67 5.55 26.81 -9.87
N GLU A 68 6.56 27.56 -9.45
CA GLU A 68 6.47 29.01 -9.28
C GLU A 68 7.12 29.72 -10.47
N HIS A 69 6.49 30.79 -10.95
CA HIS A 69 7.04 31.63 -12.01
C HIS A 69 7.63 32.89 -11.39
N ILE A 70 8.94 33.09 -11.52
CA ILE A 70 9.60 34.35 -11.16
C ILE A 70 9.96 35.06 -12.47
N ASP A 71 9.46 36.29 -12.62
CA ASP A 71 9.75 37.21 -13.74
C ASP A 71 9.74 36.56 -15.14
N GLY A 72 8.69 35.78 -15.42
CA GLY A 72 8.26 35.44 -16.78
C GLY A 72 9.11 34.44 -17.57
N SER A 73 10.20 33.90 -17.02
CA SER A 73 11.06 32.95 -17.76
C SER A 73 11.62 31.78 -16.96
N THR A 74 11.67 31.87 -15.63
CA THR A 74 12.27 30.83 -14.80
C THR A 74 11.18 30.11 -14.01
N ILE A 75 11.15 28.79 -14.15
CA ILE A 75 10.24 27.90 -13.41
C ILE A 75 11.03 27.36 -12.23
N ASN A 76 10.63 27.75 -11.02
CA ASN A 76 11.27 27.32 -9.79
C ASN A 76 10.43 26.24 -9.11
N PHE A 77 11.11 25.32 -8.43
CA PHE A 77 10.43 24.30 -7.65
C PHE A 77 10.00 24.90 -6.30
N ASN A 78 8.73 24.71 -5.92
CA ASN A 78 8.20 25.22 -4.67
C ASN A 78 8.69 24.39 -3.46
N LEU A 79 9.94 24.64 -3.05
CA LEU A 79 10.58 23.97 -1.91
C LEU A 79 9.79 24.14 -0.62
N GLN A 80 9.20 25.32 -0.40
CA GLN A 80 8.45 25.61 0.82
C GLN A 80 7.22 24.70 0.91
N ALA A 81 6.40 24.67 -0.14
CA ALA A 81 5.21 23.83 -0.16
C ALA A 81 5.57 22.35 -0.09
N PHE A 82 6.64 21.91 -0.78
CA PHE A 82 7.12 20.54 -0.66
C PHE A 82 7.50 20.18 0.78
N SER A 83 8.35 20.99 1.43
CA SER A 83 8.88 20.72 2.76
C SER A 83 7.83 20.80 3.86
N GLU A 84 6.95 21.80 3.79
CA GLU A 84 5.95 22.08 4.85
C GLU A 84 4.67 21.26 4.69
N LYS A 85 4.27 20.92 3.46
CA LYS A 85 2.95 20.30 3.19
C LYS A 85 3.05 18.87 2.69
N PHE A 86 3.88 18.61 1.67
CA PHE A 86 3.95 17.29 1.03
C PHE A 86 4.82 16.30 1.82
N ARG A 87 6.02 16.73 2.21
CA ARG A 87 7.00 15.89 2.90
C ARG A 87 6.41 15.25 4.18
N PRO A 88 5.67 15.95 5.05
CA PRO A 88 5.04 15.32 6.21
C PRO A 88 4.06 14.20 5.83
N VAL A 89 3.28 14.38 4.76
CA VAL A 89 2.33 13.36 4.27
C VAL A 89 3.07 12.14 3.74
N PHE A 90 4.08 12.33 2.89
CA PHE A 90 4.88 11.23 2.34
C PHE A 90 5.54 10.38 3.43
N PHE A 91 6.13 11.02 4.42
CA PHE A 91 6.91 10.32 5.45
C PHE A 91 6.06 9.83 6.63
N SER A 92 4.82 10.31 6.80
CA SER A 92 3.92 9.84 7.86
C SER A 92 3.68 8.33 7.80
N ARG A 93 3.50 7.80 6.59
CA ARG A 93 3.17 6.39 6.32
C ARG A 93 3.90 5.89 5.08
N PHE A 94 5.20 6.18 5.00
CA PHE A 94 6.06 5.84 3.86
C PHE A 94 6.04 4.35 3.51
N TYR A 95 5.89 3.47 4.51
CA TYR A 95 5.83 2.01 4.32
C TYR A 95 4.58 1.52 3.55
N LEU A 96 3.57 2.37 3.37
CA LEU A 96 2.37 2.07 2.59
C LEU A 96 2.46 2.57 1.15
N ILE A 97 3.46 3.40 0.82
CA ILE A 97 3.64 3.95 -0.52
C ILE A 97 4.28 2.90 -1.44
N ASP A 98 3.78 2.79 -2.66
CA ASP A 98 4.31 1.87 -3.67
C ASP A 98 5.76 2.25 -4.04
N GLN A 99 6.58 1.24 -4.33
CA GLN A 99 8.03 1.40 -4.48
C GLN A 99 8.39 2.46 -5.54
N GLU A 100 7.71 2.46 -6.67
CA GLU A 100 7.94 3.40 -7.77
C GLU A 100 7.61 4.86 -7.43
N VAL A 101 6.71 5.09 -6.46
CA VAL A 101 6.39 6.42 -5.93
C VAL A 101 7.41 6.78 -4.85
N ALA A 102 7.70 5.84 -3.94
CA ALA A 102 8.68 5.97 -2.87
C ALA A 102 10.09 6.30 -3.38
N ASP A 103 10.52 5.70 -4.49
CA ASP A 103 11.82 5.97 -5.10
C ASP A 103 11.95 7.41 -5.59
N LYS A 104 10.88 7.96 -6.19
CA LYS A 104 10.84 9.37 -6.62
C LYS A 104 10.87 10.32 -5.43
N ILE A 105 10.09 10.04 -4.39
CA ILE A 105 10.10 10.83 -3.14
C ILE A 105 11.51 10.87 -2.54
N ARG A 106 12.18 9.71 -2.45
CA ARG A 106 13.55 9.63 -1.93
C ARG A 106 14.56 10.37 -2.78
N LEU A 107 14.44 10.27 -4.11
CA LEU A 107 15.33 10.98 -5.02
C LEU A 107 15.15 12.50 -4.89
N MET A 108 13.91 12.98 -4.75
CA MET A 108 13.64 14.39 -4.49
C MET A 108 14.24 14.84 -3.15
N ASP A 109 14.03 14.08 -2.07
CA ASP A 109 14.59 14.40 -0.74
C ASP A 109 16.13 14.43 -0.78
N TYR A 110 16.74 13.52 -1.56
CA TYR A 110 18.18 13.50 -1.80
C TYR A 110 18.67 14.76 -2.53
N ILE A 111 18.03 15.14 -3.64
CA ILE A 111 18.39 16.34 -4.40
C ILE A 111 18.27 17.60 -3.53
N ILE A 112 17.19 17.71 -2.75
CA ILE A 112 16.99 18.83 -1.83
C ILE A 112 18.07 18.85 -0.74
N ALA A 113 18.39 17.70 -0.15
CA ALA A 113 19.45 17.62 0.86
C ALA A 113 20.83 17.98 0.30
N GLU A 114 21.13 17.54 -0.93
CA GLU A 114 22.36 17.90 -1.65
C GLU A 114 22.42 19.43 -1.87
N SER A 115 21.33 20.05 -2.32
CA SER A 115 21.28 21.50 -2.52
C SER A 115 21.39 22.30 -1.22
N ILE A 116 20.83 21.81 -0.11
CA ILE A 116 21.04 22.43 1.21
C ILE A 116 22.51 22.36 1.62
N PHE A 117 23.18 21.23 1.36
CA PHE A 117 24.60 21.07 1.68
C PHE A 117 25.50 22.04 0.89
N TYR A 118 25.18 22.28 -0.38
CA TYR A 118 25.90 23.23 -1.23
C TYR A 118 25.38 24.68 -1.13
N GLU A 119 24.37 24.94 -0.30
CA GLU A 119 23.67 26.24 -0.16
C GLU A 119 23.11 26.81 -1.47
N GLU A 120 22.94 25.98 -2.50
CA GLU A 120 22.51 26.38 -3.84
C GLU A 120 21.64 25.29 -4.50
N LEU A 121 20.47 25.69 -4.99
CA LEU A 121 19.63 24.86 -5.85
C LEU A 121 19.75 25.35 -7.30
N LEU A 122 20.57 24.64 -8.09
CA LEU A 122 20.82 24.99 -9.48
C LEU A 122 19.54 24.84 -10.34
N PRO A 123 19.35 25.65 -11.39
CA PRO A 123 18.16 25.58 -12.24
C PRO A 123 17.88 24.20 -12.87
N ASP A 124 18.93 23.43 -13.17
CA ASP A 124 18.77 22.07 -13.71
C ASP A 124 18.22 21.10 -12.64
N ARG A 125 18.59 21.30 -11.36
CA ARG A 125 18.04 20.54 -10.24
C ARG A 125 16.58 20.92 -9.96
N GLU A 126 16.21 22.19 -10.09
CA GLU A 126 14.81 22.62 -9.99
C GLU A 126 13.93 21.92 -11.05
N LYS A 127 14.39 21.90 -12.30
CA LYS A 127 13.70 21.18 -13.39
C LYS A 127 13.60 19.69 -13.08
N GLU A 128 14.66 19.08 -12.58
CA GLU A 128 14.68 17.67 -12.19
C GLU A 128 13.63 17.38 -11.09
N LEU A 129 13.56 18.22 -10.05
CA LEU A 129 12.56 18.11 -8.99
C LEU A 129 11.12 18.22 -9.52
N ILE A 130 10.87 19.16 -10.43
CA ILE A 130 9.55 19.33 -11.05
C ILE A 130 9.17 18.08 -11.86
N VAL A 131 10.10 17.55 -12.65
CA VAL A 131 9.87 16.33 -13.44
C VAL A 131 9.56 15.15 -12.53
N LEU A 132 10.36 14.95 -11.48
CA LEU A 132 10.16 13.86 -10.52
C LEU A 132 8.81 13.98 -9.80
N PHE A 133 8.45 15.19 -9.38
CA PHE A 133 7.17 15.45 -8.74
C PHE A 133 6.00 15.12 -9.69
N ASN A 134 6.03 15.62 -10.92
CA ASN A 134 4.97 15.35 -11.90
C ASN A 134 4.85 13.86 -12.22
N GLN A 135 5.98 13.15 -12.37
CA GLN A 135 5.98 11.71 -12.58
C GLN A 135 5.36 10.97 -11.38
N MET A 136 5.70 11.38 -10.16
CA MET A 136 5.12 10.80 -8.94
C MET A 136 3.59 11.00 -8.90
N ILE A 137 3.09 12.19 -9.24
CA ILE A 137 1.65 12.46 -9.32
C ILE A 137 0.96 11.54 -10.35
N ILE A 138 1.54 11.39 -11.54
CA ILE A 138 0.99 10.51 -12.59
C ILE A 138 0.88 9.05 -12.11
N GLU A 139 1.91 8.54 -11.43
CA GLU A 139 1.88 7.16 -10.89
C GLU A 139 0.79 7.00 -9.81
N ILE A 140 0.65 7.99 -8.93
CA ILE A 140 -0.42 8.01 -7.91
C ILE A 140 -1.80 8.00 -8.58
N GLU A 141 -2.01 8.84 -9.60
CA GLU A 141 -3.27 8.86 -10.35
C GLU A 141 -3.55 7.53 -11.05
N LEU A 142 -2.52 6.86 -11.57
CA LEU A 142 -2.64 5.55 -12.19
C LEU A 142 -3.10 4.50 -11.18
N HIS A 143 -2.53 4.48 -9.97
CA HIS A 143 -2.97 3.61 -8.88
C HIS A 143 -4.44 3.82 -8.52
N LEU A 144 -4.85 5.08 -8.36
CA LEU A 144 -6.24 5.44 -8.06
C LEU A 144 -7.19 5.04 -9.20
N ARG A 145 -6.79 5.23 -10.46
CA ARG A 145 -7.56 4.85 -11.64
C ARG A 145 -7.73 3.33 -11.74
N ASN A 146 -6.65 2.58 -11.55
CA ASN A 146 -6.67 1.12 -11.56
C ASN A 146 -7.60 0.58 -10.47
N TYR A 147 -7.55 1.17 -9.28
CA TYR A 147 -8.48 0.81 -8.21
C TYR A 147 -9.96 1.05 -8.60
N ARG A 148 -10.29 2.24 -9.13
CA ARG A 148 -11.65 2.55 -9.60
C ARG A 148 -12.14 1.57 -10.66
N HIS A 149 -11.30 1.26 -11.65
CA HIS A 149 -11.64 0.33 -12.73
C HIS A 149 -11.92 -1.08 -12.19
N ASN A 150 -11.05 -1.58 -11.32
CA ASN A 150 -11.20 -2.91 -10.70
C ASN A 150 -12.47 -3.01 -9.84
N MET A 151 -12.88 -1.91 -9.18
CA MET A 151 -14.13 -1.84 -8.42
C MET A 151 -15.37 -1.84 -9.31
N THR A 152 -15.32 -1.17 -10.47
CA THR A 152 -16.43 -1.19 -11.44
C THR A 152 -16.58 -2.56 -12.13
N GLY A 153 -15.47 -3.23 -12.46
CA GLY A 153 -15.50 -4.57 -13.07
C GLY A 153 -16.03 -5.67 -12.14
N ARG A 154 -15.87 -5.51 -10.81
CA ARG A 154 -16.49 -6.41 -9.81
C ARG A 154 -18.01 -6.27 -9.72
N LYS A 155 -18.59 -5.13 -10.12
CA LYS A 155 -20.05 -4.90 -10.07
C LYS A 155 -20.80 -5.47 -11.28
N THR A 156 -20.12 -5.82 -12.36
CA THR A 156 -20.71 -6.38 -13.60
C THR A 156 -20.87 -7.89 -13.62
N VAL A 157 -20.52 -8.59 -12.52
CA VAL A 157 -20.80 -10.02 -12.33
C VAL A 157 -21.99 -10.14 -11.38
N ILE A 158 -23.19 -9.81 -11.87
CA ILE A 158 -24.48 -10.10 -11.23
C ILE A 158 -25.42 -10.63 -12.31
#